data_AF-A0A966GDL0-F1
#
_entry.id   AF-A0A966GDL0-F1
#
_cell.length_a   1.000
_cell.length_b   1.000
_cell.length_c   1.000
_cell.angle_alpha   90.00
_cell.angle_beta   90.00
_cell.angle_gamma   90.00
#
_symmetry.space_group_name_H-M   'P 1'
#
loop_
_entity.id
_entity.type
_entity.pdbx_description
1 polymer ?
#
loop_
_entity_poly.entity_id
_entity_poly.type
_entity_poly.pdbx_seq_one_letter_code
_entity_poly.pdbx_strand_id
1 'polypeptide(L)' 'MTPAEAAAYLGSTEGTLRSYRCRGKGPRSQKDGGRYFYRVEDLDAYRAARPR' A
#
# COMPACT_ATOMS: atom_id res chain seq x y z
N MET A 1 -0.38 -8.99 -3.15
CA MET A 1 0.99 -8.44 -3.00
C MET A 1 1.32 -8.30 -1.52
N THR A 2 2.52 -8.71 -1.14
CA THR A 2 3.05 -8.45 0.21
C THR A 2 3.30 -6.95 0.41
N PRO A 3 3.39 -6.44 1.66
CA PRO A 3 3.76 -5.05 1.92
C PRO A 3 5.09 -4.66 1.25
N ALA A 4 6.08 -5.57 1.23
CA ALA A 4 7.36 -5.34 0.56
C ALA A 4 7.20 -5.14 -0.96
N GLU A 5 6.46 -6.01 -1.63
CA GLU A 5 6.19 -5.88 -3.05
C GLU A 5 5.34 -4.65 -3.39
N ALA A 6 4.33 -4.36 -2.56
CA ALA A 6 3.50 -3.18 -2.72
C ALA A 6 4.32 -1.90 -2.60
N ALA A 7 5.29 -1.88 -1.68
CA ALA A 7 6.21 -0.77 -1.52
C ALA A 7 7.05 -0.59 -2.78
N ALA A 8 7.66 -1.67 -3.29
CA ALA A 8 8.41 -1.65 -4.54
C ALA A 8 7.55 -1.19 -5.74
N TYR A 9 6.31 -1.66 -5.85
CA TYR A 9 5.38 -1.29 -6.91
C TYR A 9 5.04 0.21 -6.90
N LEU A 10 4.88 0.79 -5.71
CA LEU A 10 4.61 2.21 -5.52
C LEU A 10 5.88 3.08 -5.57
N GLY A 11 7.07 2.48 -5.69
CA GLY A 11 8.36 3.18 -5.56
C GLY A 11 8.58 3.77 -4.16
N SER A 12 8.00 3.13 -3.14
CA SER A 12 8.10 3.52 -1.73
C SER A 12 8.78 2.41 -0.91
N THR A 13 8.99 2.65 0.38
CA THR A 13 9.51 1.62 1.31
C THR A 13 8.41 1.06 2.21
N GLU A 14 8.63 -0.13 2.78
CA GLU A 14 7.71 -0.69 3.79
C GLU A 14 7.52 0.27 4.98
N GLY A 15 8.56 1.01 5.35
CA GLY A 15 8.48 2.06 6.37
C GLY A 15 7.47 3.15 6.00
N THR A 16 7.46 3.58 4.73
CA THR A 16 6.45 4.51 4.21
C THR A 16 5.06 3.90 4.28
N LEU A 17 4.86 2.64 3.85
CA LEU A 17 3.57 1.97 3.92
C LEU A 17 3.06 1.79 5.37
N ARG A 18 3.97 1.53 6.32
CA ARG A 18 3.65 1.45 7.75
C ARG A 18 3.20 2.82 8.26
N SER A 19 3.93 3.88 7.92
CA SER A 19 3.58 5.26 8.30
C SER A 19 2.24 5.69 7.69
N TYR A 20 1.99 5.31 6.44
CA TYR A 20 0.73 5.48 5.71
C TYR A 20 -0.44 4.81 6.42
N ARG A 21 -0.25 3.56 6.86
CA ARG A 21 -1.24 2.85 7.69
C ARG A 21 -1.53 3.57 9.00
N CYS A 22 -0.50 4.01 9.72
CA CYS A 22 -0.66 4.75 10.98
C CYS A 22 -1.34 6.11 10.80
N ARG A 23 -1.08 6.80 9.69
CA ARG A 23 -1.67 8.10 9.38
C ARG A 23 -3.04 8.01 8.70
N GLY A 24 -3.53 6.81 8.40
CA GLY A 24 -4.76 6.60 7.62
C GLY A 24 -4.69 7.14 6.19
N LYS A 25 -3.47 7.37 5.66
CA LYS A 25 -3.23 7.86 4.30
C LYS A 25 -2.51 6.78 3.53
N GLY A 26 -3.05 6.25 2.44
CA GLY A 26 -2.36 5.20 1.69
C GLY A 26 -3.29 4.30 0.88
N PRO A 27 -2.72 3.34 0.13
CA PRO A 27 -3.49 2.30 -0.54
C PRO A 27 -4.17 1.39 0.49
N ARG A 28 -5.36 0.86 0.17
CA ARG A 28 -6.10 -0.03 1.07
C ARG A 28 -5.27 -1.29 1.31
N SER A 29 -5.01 -1.57 2.57
CA SER A 29 -4.45 -2.84 3.02
C SER A 29 -5.57 -3.77 3.45
N GLN A 30 -5.66 -4.96 2.85
CA GLN A 30 -6.54 -6.02 3.33
C GLN A 30 -5.77 -6.89 4.33
N LYS A 31 -6.45 -7.30 5.40
CA LYS A 31 -5.87 -8.23 6.38
C LYS A 31 -6.46 -9.61 6.12
N ASP A 32 -5.61 -10.56 5.78
CA ASP A 32 -5.99 -11.95 5.54
C ASP A 32 -5.15 -12.85 6.43
N GLY A 33 -5.80 -13.64 7.30
CA GLY A 33 -5.12 -14.63 8.14
C GLY A 33 -4.01 -14.09 9.06
N GLY A 34 -4.02 -12.80 9.40
CA GLY A 34 -2.98 -12.16 10.23
C GLY A 34 -1.84 -11.51 9.45
N ARG A 35 -1.81 -11.64 8.12
CA ARG A 35 -0.90 -10.91 7.23
C ARG A 35 -1.66 -9.79 6.53
N TYR A 36 -0.93 -8.71 6.25
CA TYR A 36 -1.45 -7.62 5.44
C TYR A 36 -1.10 -7.87 3.99
N PHE A 37 -2.08 -7.77 3.12
CA PHE A 37 -1.93 -7.87 1.68
C PHE A 37 -2.45 -6.60 1.03
N TYR A 38 -1.82 -6.25 -0.07
CA TYR A 38 -2.26 -5.18 -0.96
C TYR A 38 -2.68 -5.80 -2.28
N ARG A 39 -3.79 -5.30 -2.82
CA ARG A 39 -4.18 -5.58 -4.20
C ARG A 39 -3.55 -4.56 -5.12
N VAL A 40 -3.13 -5.02 -6.30
CA VAL A 40 -2.61 -4.12 -7.35
C VAL A 40 -3.67 -3.07 -7.71
N GLU A 41 -4.94 -3.45 -7.72
CA GLU A 41 -6.10 -2.58 -7.97
C GLU A 41 -6.13 -1.38 -7.01
N ASP A 42 -5.98 -1.63 -5.71
CA ASP A 42 -5.94 -0.59 -4.67
C ASP A 42 -4.67 0.28 -4.77
N LEU A 43 -3.53 -0.32 -5.14
CA LEU A 43 -2.27 0.40 -5.34
C LEU A 43 -2.35 1.33 -6.56
N ASP A 44 -2.96 0.84 -7.64
CA ASP A 44 -3.16 1.59 -8.87
C ASP A 44 -4.17 2.71 -8.67
N ALA A 45 -5.31 2.45 -8.03
CA ALA A 45 -6.28 3.46 -7.64
C ALA A 45 -5.65 4.55 -6.75
N TYR A 46 -4.78 4.17 -5.81
CA TYR A 46 -4.05 5.12 -4.99
C TYR A 46 -3.04 5.96 -5.79
N ARG A 47 -2.35 5.34 -6.75
CA ARG A 47 -1.42 6.02 -7.66
C ARG A 47 -2.15 6.97 -8.60
N ALA A 48 -3.31 6.57 -9.12
CA ALA A 48 -4.16 7.37 -10.01
C ALA A 48 -4.82 8.54 -9.25
N ALA A 49 -5.26 8.32 -8.01
CA ALA A 49 -5.85 9.35 -7.16
C ALA A 49 -4.83 10.41 -6.70
N ARG A 50 -3.53 10.13 -6.81
CA ARG A 50 -2.46 11.08 -6.51
C ARG A 50 -1.95 11.68 -7.82
N PRO A 51 -2.51 12.82 -8.28
CA PRO A 51 -1.93 13.55 -9.40
C PRO A 51 -0.48 13.95 -9.05
N ARG A 52 0.39 13.88 -10.06
CA ARG A 52 1.81 14.19 -9.95
C ARG A 52 2.06 15.65 -9.60
#